data_AF-A0A840Q9J0-F1
#
_entry.id   AF-A0A840Q9J0-F1
#
_cell.length_a   1.000
_cell.length_b   1.000
_cell.length_c   1.000
_cell.angle_alpha   90.00
_cell.angle_beta   90.00
_cell.angle_gamma   90.00
#
_symmetry.space_group_name_H-M   'P 1'
#
loop_
_entity.id
_entity.type
_entity.pdbx_description
1 polymer ?
#
loop_
_entity_poly.entity_id
_entity_poly.type
_entity_poly.pdbx_seq_one_letter_code
_entity_poly.pdbx_strand_id
1 'polypeptide(L)'
;MVDAYGNPTAHRRRLERKGFTRESHAAGQSQKEARGHGNTPERPDQARRDPERYKKYLQARRTLRVVTTEGIVTVSGLRKKDRSTVARHWNAIGRYLDSGKTDSLSKFDGKMIGGYKKDGEDVPKYELETRLDPLDDYENTNHINVDSIYEKDD
;
A
#
# COMPACT_ATOMS: atom_id res chain seq x y z
N MET A 1 23.38 3.32 19.08
CA MET A 1 22.05 3.92 19.28
C MET A 1 21.16 2.92 19.97
N VAL A 2 20.86 3.20 21.23
CA VAL A 2 19.82 2.55 22.03
C VAL A 2 18.72 3.60 22.24
N ASP A 3 17.49 3.17 22.49
CA ASP A 3 16.44 4.10 22.94
C ASP A 3 16.71 4.60 24.37
N ALA A 4 15.82 5.45 24.88
CA ALA A 4 15.91 6.02 26.23
C ALA A 4 15.94 4.97 27.37
N TYR A 5 15.69 3.69 27.06
CA TYR A 5 15.65 2.58 28.01
C TYR A 5 16.78 1.57 27.77
N GLY A 6 17.80 1.92 26.98
CA GLY A 6 18.94 1.03 26.71
C GLY A 6 18.62 -0.12 25.76
N ASN A 7 17.42 -0.16 25.16
CA ASN A 7 17.05 -1.19 24.21
C ASN A 7 17.61 -0.88 22.81
N PRO A 8 18.11 -1.89 22.07
CA PRO A 8 18.46 -1.70 20.68
C PRO A 8 17.21 -1.27 19.91
N THR A 9 17.30 -0.15 19.18
CA THR A 9 16.18 0.40 18.41
C THR A 9 15.61 -0.65 17.45
N ALA A 10 14.33 -0.54 17.09
CA ALA A 10 13.70 -1.47 16.16
C ALA A 10 14.50 -1.66 14.85
N HIS A 11 15.18 -0.60 14.41
CA HIS A 11 16.11 -0.65 13.28
C HIS A 11 17.31 -1.58 13.54
N ARG A 12 17.95 -1.47 14.71
CA ARG A 12 19.11 -2.29 15.10
C ARG A 12 18.76 -3.77 15.23
N ARG A 13 17.63 -4.09 15.88
CA ARG A 13 17.15 -5.48 15.98
C ARG A 13 16.91 -6.13 14.61
N ARG A 14 16.48 -5.34 13.62
CA ARG A 14 16.28 -5.80 12.24
C ARG A 14 17.60 -6.10 11.52
N LEU A 15 18.61 -5.26 11.72
CA LEU A 15 19.96 -5.46 11.17
C LEU A 15 20.63 -6.70 11.78
N GLU A 16 20.57 -6.84 13.11
CA GLU A 16 21.13 -7.99 13.85
C GLU A 16 20.47 -9.31 13.43
N ARG A 17 19.13 -9.35 13.25
CA ARG A 17 18.41 -10.54 12.74
C ARG A 17 18.84 -10.96 11.33
N LYS A 18 19.37 -10.02 10.54
CA LYS A 18 19.87 -10.28 9.18
C LYS A 18 21.39 -10.50 9.14
N GLY A 19 22.03 -10.66 10.30
CA GLY A 19 23.47 -10.93 10.42
C GLY A 19 24.35 -9.70 10.20
N PHE A 20 23.79 -8.49 10.12
CA PHE A 20 24.58 -7.27 10.02
C PHE A 20 25.08 -6.87 11.41
N THR A 21 26.35 -7.14 11.66
CA THR A 21 27.03 -6.76 12.90
C THR A 21 27.64 -5.36 12.77
N ARG A 22 28.17 -4.85 13.88
CA ARG A 22 28.88 -3.56 13.91
C ARG A 22 30.15 -3.59 13.05
N GLU A 23 30.76 -4.77 12.91
CA GLU A 23 31.94 -5.02 12.07
C GLU A 23 31.58 -4.97 10.58
N SER A 24 30.43 -5.53 10.18
CA SER A 24 29.90 -5.40 8.81
C SER A 24 29.73 -3.94 8.37
N HIS A 25 29.30 -3.07 9.30
CA HIS A 25 29.18 -1.64 9.04
C HIS A 25 30.55 -0.95 8.88
N ALA A 26 31.52 -1.30 9.72
CA ALA A 26 32.88 -0.78 9.64
C ALA A 26 33.61 -1.24 8.35
N ALA A 27 33.28 -2.44 7.85
CA ALA A 27 33.80 -2.99 6.60
C ALA A 27 33.11 -2.43 5.34
N GLY A 28 32.16 -1.49 5.47
CA GLY A 28 31.46 -0.88 4.34
C GLY A 28 30.49 -1.83 3.61
N GLN A 29 30.07 -2.95 4.24
CA GLN A 29 29.09 -3.84 3.63
C GLN A 29 27.76 -3.13 3.44
N SER A 30 27.20 -3.30 2.23
CA SER A 30 25.94 -2.69 1.84
C SER A 30 24.78 -3.23 2.68
N GLN A 31 24.17 -2.38 3.51
CA GLN A 31 22.97 -2.71 4.30
C GLN A 31 21.69 -2.84 3.45
N LYS A 32 21.82 -2.85 2.12
CA LYS A 32 20.69 -2.80 1.18
C LYS A 32 19.73 -3.98 1.35
N GLU A 33 20.26 -5.15 1.69
CA GLU A 33 19.46 -6.34 2.00
C GLU A 33 18.74 -6.25 3.35
N ALA A 34 19.37 -5.60 4.34
CA ALA A 34 18.81 -5.47 5.69
C ALA A 34 17.77 -4.35 5.82
N ARG A 35 17.72 -3.40 4.87
CA ARG A 35 16.69 -2.34 4.82
C ARG A 35 15.29 -2.87 4.45
N GLY A 36 15.16 -4.15 4.08
CA GLY A 36 13.85 -4.80 3.86
C GLY A 36 13.08 -4.29 2.64
N HIS A 37 13.75 -3.53 1.76
CA HIS A 37 13.18 -2.92 0.55
C HIS A 37 14.02 -3.24 -0.70
N GLY A 38 14.63 -4.43 -0.78
CA GLY A 38 15.47 -4.82 -1.93
C GLY A 38 14.76 -4.73 -3.29
N ASN A 39 13.44 -4.90 -3.29
CA ASN A 39 12.58 -4.83 -4.48
C ASN A 39 11.92 -3.46 -4.68
N THR A 40 12.13 -2.49 -3.80
CA THR A 40 11.61 -1.12 -3.95
C THR A 40 12.75 -0.22 -4.40
N PRO A 41 12.70 0.34 -5.61
CA PRO A 41 13.73 1.24 -6.08
C PRO A 41 13.76 2.50 -5.20
N GLU A 42 14.96 3.00 -4.91
CA GLU A 42 15.13 4.21 -4.11
C GLU A 42 14.63 5.44 -4.87
N ARG A 43 14.66 5.39 -6.21
CA ARG A 43 14.10 6.41 -7.11
C ARG A 43 13.24 5.75 -8.19
N PRO A 44 12.06 6.30 -8.56
CA PRO A 44 11.19 5.71 -9.58
C PRO A 44 11.90 5.44 -10.92
N ASP A 45 12.87 6.27 -11.29
CA ASP A 45 13.63 6.10 -12.55
C ASP A 45 14.56 4.87 -12.53
N GLN A 46 14.96 4.38 -11.36
CA GLN A 46 15.70 3.11 -11.27
C GLN A 46 14.83 1.93 -11.71
N ALA A 47 13.51 2.00 -11.47
CA ALA A 47 12.56 1.00 -11.95
C ALA A 47 12.51 0.94 -13.48
N ARG A 48 12.67 2.09 -14.15
CA ARG A 48 12.67 2.19 -15.62
C ARG A 48 13.98 1.65 -16.21
N ARG A 49 15.10 1.85 -15.52
CA ARG A 49 16.44 1.40 -15.97
C ARG A 49 16.69 -0.08 -15.75
N ASP A 50 16.02 -0.69 -14.78
CA ASP A 50 16.16 -2.11 -14.44
C ASP A 50 14.78 -2.76 -14.17
N PRO A 51 13.95 -2.91 -15.23
CA PRO A 51 12.57 -3.33 -15.08
C PRO A 51 12.42 -4.78 -14.60
N GLU A 52 13.38 -5.67 -14.90
CA GLU A 52 13.36 -7.05 -14.40
C GLU A 52 13.55 -7.11 -12.89
N ARG A 53 14.56 -6.41 -12.36
CA ARG A 53 14.81 -6.36 -10.91
C ARG A 53 13.62 -5.76 -10.15
N TYR A 54 12.99 -4.74 -10.72
CA TYR A 54 11.86 -4.06 -10.09
C TYR A 54 10.51 -4.53 -10.63
N LYS A 55 10.43 -5.72 -11.27
CA LYS A 55 9.18 -6.25 -11.85
C LYS A 55 8.03 -6.24 -10.86
N LYS A 56 8.26 -6.69 -9.62
CA LYS A 56 7.26 -6.65 -8.54
C LYS A 56 6.85 -5.22 -8.13
N TYR A 57 7.76 -4.25 -8.17
CA TYR A 57 7.45 -2.84 -7.89
C TYR A 57 6.68 -2.17 -9.03
N LEU A 58 7.04 -2.49 -10.28
CA LEU A 58 6.31 -2.04 -11.47
C LEU A 58 4.93 -2.68 -11.54
N GLN A 59 4.82 -3.96 -11.20
CA GLN A 59 3.55 -4.64 -10.97
C GLN A 59 2.79 -4.04 -9.79
N ALA A 60 3.42 -3.63 -8.68
CA ALA A 60 2.69 -2.95 -7.60
C ALA A 60 2.17 -1.54 -7.97
N ARG A 61 2.57 -0.97 -9.11
CA ARG A 61 1.90 0.19 -9.74
C ARG A 61 0.61 -0.19 -10.48
N ARG A 62 0.19 -1.46 -10.41
CA ARG A 62 -1.04 -2.02 -10.99
C ARG A 62 -2.28 -1.26 -10.57
N THR A 63 -3.25 -1.41 -11.45
CA THR A 63 -4.67 -1.16 -11.26
C THR A 63 -5.08 -1.64 -9.86
N LEU A 64 -5.64 -0.74 -9.06
CA LEU A 64 -6.17 -1.07 -7.75
C LEU A 64 -7.68 -1.20 -7.86
N ARG A 65 -8.24 -2.19 -7.18
CA ARG A 65 -9.68 -2.21 -6.91
C ARG A 65 -9.97 -1.15 -5.86
N VAL A 66 -10.96 -0.33 -6.09
CA VAL A 66 -11.37 0.76 -5.20
C VAL A 66 -12.86 0.61 -4.97
N VAL A 67 -13.26 0.59 -3.70
CA VAL A 67 -14.67 0.64 -3.32
C VAL A 67 -15.08 2.11 -3.28
N THR A 68 -15.92 2.51 -4.21
CA THR A 68 -16.38 3.89 -4.39
C THR A 68 -17.88 3.98 -4.17
N THR A 69 -18.39 5.21 -4.03
CA THR A 69 -19.83 5.47 -3.92
C THR A 69 -20.64 5.04 -5.15
N GLU A 70 -19.96 4.79 -6.26
CA GLU A 70 -20.51 4.32 -7.54
C GLU A 70 -20.41 2.80 -7.72
N GLY A 71 -19.67 2.09 -6.86
CA GLY A 71 -19.37 0.67 -7.01
C GLY A 71 -17.92 0.31 -6.78
N ILE A 72 -17.57 -0.95 -7.08
CA ILE A 72 -16.17 -1.36 -7.10
C ILE A 72 -15.60 -1.09 -8.50
N VAL A 73 -14.60 -0.22 -8.58
CA VAL A 73 -13.94 0.15 -9.84
C VAL A 73 -12.46 -0.19 -9.80
N THR A 74 -11.87 -0.50 -10.94
CA THR A 74 -10.43 -0.75 -11.06
C THR A 74 -9.73 0.50 -11.59
N VAL A 75 -8.86 1.11 -10.79
CA VAL A 75 -8.20 2.39 -11.10
C VAL A 75 -6.70 2.20 -11.30
N SER A 76 -6.22 2.49 -12.51
CA SER A 76 -4.79 2.53 -12.82
C SER A 76 -4.22 3.95 -12.61
N GLY A 77 -2.89 4.07 -12.61
CA GLY A 77 -2.27 5.40 -12.62
C GLY A 77 -2.32 6.18 -11.30
N LEU A 78 -2.82 5.59 -10.21
CA LEU A 78 -2.90 6.23 -8.91
C LEU A 78 -1.52 6.71 -8.37
N ARG A 79 -1.48 7.95 -7.85
CA ARG A 79 -0.34 8.53 -7.16
C ARG A 79 -0.06 7.73 -5.89
N LYS A 80 1.18 7.80 -5.41
CA LYS A 80 1.58 7.09 -4.18
C LYS A 80 0.68 7.41 -2.99
N LYS A 81 0.28 8.69 -2.83
CA LYS A 81 -0.62 9.11 -1.74
C LYS A 81 -2.00 8.46 -1.87
N ASP A 82 -2.53 8.36 -3.08
CA ASP A 82 -3.88 7.84 -3.33
C ASP A 82 -3.89 6.33 -3.16
N ARG A 83 -2.87 5.62 -3.67
CA ARG A 83 -2.69 4.18 -3.39
C ARG A 83 -2.63 3.88 -1.89
N SER A 84 -1.89 4.69 -1.13
CA SER A 84 -1.84 4.56 0.34
C SER A 84 -3.18 4.87 1.00
N THR A 85 -3.99 5.75 0.40
CA THR A 85 -5.33 6.05 0.88
C THR A 85 -6.27 4.88 0.62
N VAL A 86 -6.28 4.34 -0.60
CA VAL A 86 -7.03 3.14 -0.98
C VAL A 86 -6.68 1.96 -0.06
N ALA A 87 -5.39 1.68 0.15
CA ALA A 87 -4.98 0.58 1.03
C ALA A 87 -5.48 0.74 2.48
N ARG A 88 -5.44 1.96 3.03
CA ARG A 88 -5.97 2.22 4.38
C ARG A 88 -7.50 2.13 4.42
N HIS A 89 -8.17 2.49 3.33
CA HIS A 89 -9.61 2.38 3.19
C HIS A 89 -10.06 0.92 3.15
N TRP A 90 -9.40 0.07 2.35
CA TRP A 90 -9.62 -1.38 2.36
C TRP A 90 -9.42 -1.99 3.74
N ASN A 91 -8.35 -1.60 4.46
CA ASN A 91 -8.15 -2.06 5.83
C ASN A 91 -9.26 -1.60 6.80
N ALA A 92 -9.87 -0.44 6.55
CA ALA A 92 -10.99 0.05 7.35
C ALA A 92 -12.28 -0.73 7.04
N ILE A 93 -12.54 -1.03 5.76
CA ILE A 93 -13.64 -1.90 5.34
C ILE A 93 -13.47 -3.30 5.95
N GLY A 94 -12.30 -3.92 5.81
CA GLY A 94 -12.06 -5.25 6.39
C GLY A 94 -12.30 -5.29 7.89
N ARG A 95 -11.83 -4.28 8.64
CA ARG A 95 -12.12 -4.18 10.08
C ARG A 95 -13.60 -4.00 10.39
N TYR A 96 -14.33 -3.27 9.54
CA TYR A 96 -15.76 -3.10 9.68
C TYR A 96 -16.46 -4.45 9.46
N LEU A 97 -16.19 -5.16 8.36
CA LEU A 97 -16.77 -6.47 8.08
C LEU A 97 -16.40 -7.50 9.17
N ASP A 98 -15.15 -7.51 9.64
CA ASP A 98 -14.68 -8.46 10.65
C ASP A 98 -15.27 -8.22 12.06
N SER A 99 -15.55 -6.95 12.43
CA SER A 99 -15.81 -6.59 13.83
C SER A 99 -16.97 -5.62 14.07
N GLY A 100 -17.67 -5.20 13.02
CA GLY A 100 -18.74 -4.20 13.04
C GLY A 100 -18.27 -2.78 13.38
N LYS A 101 -16.96 -2.53 13.51
CA LYS A 101 -16.42 -1.23 13.96
C LYS A 101 -16.36 -0.22 12.82
N THR A 102 -17.08 0.88 12.95
CA THR A 102 -17.22 1.91 11.91
C THR A 102 -16.27 3.11 12.08
N ASP A 103 -15.66 3.28 13.26
CA ASP A 103 -14.79 4.44 13.59
C ASP A 103 -13.63 4.66 12.61
N SER A 104 -13.17 3.61 11.95
CA SER A 104 -12.11 3.73 10.94
C SER A 104 -12.60 4.21 9.58
N LEU A 105 -13.87 3.98 9.24
CA LEU A 105 -14.46 4.36 7.95
C LEU A 105 -14.72 5.85 7.85
N SER A 106 -15.17 6.50 8.94
CA SER A 106 -15.45 7.96 8.97
C SER A 106 -14.25 8.84 8.55
N LYS A 107 -13.03 8.32 8.66
CA LYS A 107 -11.80 9.00 8.20
C LYS A 107 -11.68 9.11 6.66
N PHE A 108 -12.60 8.47 5.95
CA PHE A 108 -12.67 8.42 4.50
C PHE A 108 -13.92 9.10 3.95
N ASP A 109 -14.81 9.63 4.79
CA ASP A 109 -16.00 10.38 4.37
C ASP A 109 -15.59 11.57 3.49
N GLY A 110 -16.23 11.72 2.33
CA GLY A 110 -15.93 12.78 1.37
C GLY A 110 -14.56 12.66 0.70
N LYS A 111 -13.83 11.56 0.90
CA LYS A 111 -12.45 11.46 0.46
C LYS A 111 -12.34 11.05 -1.00
N MET A 112 -11.71 11.93 -1.76
CA MET A 112 -11.48 11.72 -3.19
C MET A 112 -10.10 11.11 -3.48
N ILE A 113 -10.04 10.23 -4.47
CA ILE A 113 -8.82 9.77 -5.12
C ILE A 113 -8.84 10.14 -6.60
N GLY A 114 -7.67 10.23 -7.25
CA GLY A 114 -7.60 10.57 -8.67
C GLY A 114 -7.85 12.06 -8.95
N GLY A 115 -8.38 12.38 -10.13
CA GLY A 115 -8.68 13.76 -10.55
C GLY A 115 -7.44 14.58 -10.93
N TYR A 116 -6.43 13.94 -11.52
CA TYR A 116 -5.22 14.62 -12.00
C TYR A 116 -4.71 13.99 -13.29
N LYS A 117 -3.85 14.73 -14.00
CA LYS A 117 -3.18 14.22 -15.21
C LYS A 117 -1.95 13.39 -14.89
N LYS A 118 -1.82 12.24 -15.54
CA LYS A 118 -0.63 11.38 -15.53
C LYS A 118 -0.23 11.10 -16.97
N ASP A 119 1.00 11.45 -17.33
CA ASP A 119 1.54 11.22 -18.68
C ASP A 119 0.65 11.81 -19.81
N GLY A 120 -0.08 12.89 -19.52
CA GLY A 120 -1.01 13.56 -20.45
C GLY A 120 -2.46 13.07 -20.37
N GLU A 121 -2.70 11.94 -19.73
CA GLU A 121 -4.03 11.33 -19.58
C GLU A 121 -4.70 11.73 -18.26
N ASP A 122 -6.02 11.92 -18.28
CA ASP A 122 -6.81 12.21 -17.09
C ASP A 122 -7.07 10.93 -16.29
N VAL A 123 -6.65 10.93 -15.02
CA VAL A 123 -7.02 9.87 -14.07
C VAL A 123 -8.39 10.22 -13.49
N PRO A 124 -9.42 9.36 -13.67
CA PRO A 124 -10.76 9.62 -13.16
C PRO A 124 -10.77 9.88 -11.64
N LYS A 125 -11.72 10.69 -11.20
CA LYS A 125 -11.85 11.08 -9.81
C LYS A 125 -12.98 10.26 -9.17
N TYR A 126 -12.70 9.63 -8.05
CA TYR A 126 -13.68 8.81 -7.32
C TYR A 126 -13.73 9.17 -5.85
N GLU A 127 -14.93 9.14 -5.28
CA GLU A 127 -15.16 9.21 -3.85
C GLU A 127 -15.15 7.81 -3.24
N LEU A 128 -14.50 7.65 -2.09
CA LEU A 128 -14.44 6.36 -1.39
C LEU A 128 -15.75 6.07 -0.66
N GLU A 129 -16.22 4.83 -0.73
CA GLU A 129 -17.45 4.41 -0.04
C GLU A 129 -17.23 4.27 1.47
N THR A 130 -18.14 4.81 2.25
CA THR A 130 -18.13 4.69 3.72
C THR A 130 -19.48 4.35 4.31
N ARG A 131 -20.55 4.33 3.51
CA ARG A 131 -21.89 3.93 3.92
C ARG A 131 -21.91 2.44 4.22
N LEU A 132 -22.63 2.05 5.27
CA LEU A 132 -22.63 0.67 5.77
C LEU A 132 -23.45 -0.25 4.86
N ASP A 133 -24.67 0.16 4.49
CA ASP A 133 -25.58 -0.68 3.68
C ASP A 133 -24.93 -1.17 2.37
N PRO A 134 -24.26 -0.31 1.57
CA PRO A 134 -23.56 -0.78 0.37
C PRO A 134 -22.40 -1.73 0.68
N LEU A 135 -21.67 -1.52 1.78
CA LEU A 135 -20.55 -2.39 2.16
C LEU A 135 -21.04 -3.79 2.56
N ASP A 136 -22.15 -3.86 3.29
CA ASP A 136 -22.80 -5.13 3.66
C ASP A 136 -23.32 -5.85 2.41
N ASP A 137 -23.93 -5.13 1.47
CA ASP A 137 -24.39 -5.69 0.19
C ASP A 137 -23.22 -6.25 -0.64
N TYR A 138 -22.07 -5.60 -0.63
CA TYR A 138 -20.89 -6.07 -1.35
C TYR A 138 -20.22 -7.31 -0.72
N GLU A 139 -20.32 -7.48 0.59
CA GLU A 139 -19.91 -8.71 1.28
C GLU A 139 -20.85 -9.86 0.92
N ASN A 140 -22.16 -9.63 1.01
CA ASN A 140 -23.19 -10.63 0.72
C ASN A 140 -23.18 -11.12 -0.73
N THR A 141 -22.79 -10.27 -1.66
CA THR A 141 -22.66 -10.62 -3.09
C THR A 141 -21.29 -11.21 -3.46
N ASN A 142 -20.40 -11.41 -2.47
CA ASN A 142 -19.01 -11.88 -2.65
C ASN A 142 -18.19 -11.00 -3.61
N HIS A 143 -18.61 -9.74 -3.81
CA HIS A 143 -17.93 -8.79 -4.68
C HIS A 143 -16.71 -8.18 -3.99
N ILE A 144 -16.68 -8.06 -2.66
CA ILE A 144 -15.48 -7.71 -1.90
C ILE A 144 -14.84 -8.98 -1.35
N ASN A 145 -13.93 -9.56 -2.13
CA ASN A 145 -12.90 -10.38 -1.51
C ASN A 145 -11.84 -9.44 -0.90
N VAL A 146 -11.89 -9.24 0.42
CA VAL A 146 -10.96 -8.37 1.18
C VAL A 146 -9.51 -8.88 1.15
N ASP A 147 -9.28 -10.14 0.73
CA ASP A 147 -7.95 -10.75 0.71
C ASP A 147 -6.99 -10.05 -0.26
N SER A 148 -7.51 -9.32 -1.26
CA SER A 148 -6.65 -8.61 -2.22
C SER A 148 -7.25 -7.33 -2.79
N ILE A 149 -6.55 -6.21 -2.53
CA ILE A 149 -6.73 -4.92 -3.20
C ILE A 149 -6.27 -4.93 -4.67
N TYR A 150 -5.53 -5.97 -5.06
CA TYR A 150 -5.01 -6.15 -6.41
C TYR A 150 -5.94 -7.07 -7.19
N GLU A 151 -6.19 -6.70 -8.44
CA GLU A 151 -6.74 -7.61 -9.43
C GLU A 151 -5.82 -8.84 -9.56
N LYS A 152 -6.38 -10.04 -9.47
CA LYS A 152 -5.64 -11.25 -9.81
C LYS A 152 -5.46 -11.21 -11.33
N ASP A 153 -4.21 -11.25 -11.81
CA ASP A 153 -4.02 -11.57 -13.23
C ASP A 153 -4.39 -13.04 -13.37
N ASP A 154 -5.46 -13.34 -14.11
CA ASP A 154 -5.75 -14.69 -14.60
C ASP A 154 -4.73 -15.10 -15.68
#